data_AF-A0A1H5NP58-F1
#
_entry.id   AF-A0A1H5NP58-F1
#
_cell.length_a   1.000
_cell.length_b   1.000
_cell.length_c   1.000
_cell.angle_alpha   90.00
_cell.angle_beta   90.00
_cell.angle_gamma   90.00
#
_symmetry.space_group_name_H-M   'P 1'
#
loop_
_entity.id
_entity.type
_entity.pdbx_description
1 polymer ?
#
loop_
_entity_poly.entity_id
_entity_poly.type
_entity_poly.pdbx_seq_one_letter_code
_entity_poly.pdbx_strand_id
1 'polypeptide(L)'
;MVQRRRQVVLCVCAVVLAVVAVLYPRSADDVVAATQFSIAFFATLLTGEAVIFALTFSAASSWPSLQAIDSHIAFREWVLIGWFAALFTGCGLLGGNGMSATYGALLFLLANIFGIFSFIQLFGLASVGGRNRLLCRTLAGELGQAGAGGGASAGDFENGSVVNAYLSAISQAVTSNDPTAVRNLVDQLADAEVSVVAAERAITLHIDVLHRLARAALVSGADPIQVTACADTLVDSVVRLCRRLPDPAPPLGALSRYLAWLANTALLMSVRGVASNRSARELVALSTDARSRILRCVDPDPKSASGPDEIGTLLPRPHQVLLWSADFAEFHGAHQAGALYGVYEILTGTKFMGNYWDGASILTQLRRALFGGEDAVATSAADAARAAFASVEEYDHFWALTSVTALATLRDCRVLHPPELVRPEFTPDHQLLGAYLRTFATHRYFGTAEEARTALLGLISRTAATGSASERVHHGRVGRTYRVSAPHVEPQLRPAAVILAVACRLAPLAPGGDDTELRDFLTALPSVSLRITAGLAARVLPGAAEVAQTDPVEAIVVGLKILTLVGSHTREGA
;
A
#
# COMPACT_ATOMS: atom_id res chain seq x y z
N MET A 1 9.87 -19.57 -18.60
CA MET A 1 11.22 -20.16 -18.79
C MET A 1 11.30 -21.66 -18.46
N VAL A 2 10.69 -22.15 -17.37
CA VAL A 2 10.77 -23.57 -16.97
C VAL A 2 10.14 -24.54 -18.00
N GLN A 3 9.00 -24.16 -18.60
CA GLN A 3 8.36 -24.96 -19.65
C GLN A 3 9.23 -25.10 -20.90
N ARG A 4 9.86 -24.00 -21.34
CA ARG A 4 10.77 -23.99 -22.50
C ARG A 4 12.01 -24.88 -22.28
N ARG A 5 12.57 -24.90 -21.06
CA ARG A 5 13.66 -25.81 -20.69
C ARG A 5 13.22 -27.28 -20.69
N ARG A 6 12.04 -27.58 -20.14
CA ARG A 6 11.48 -28.95 -20.15
C ARG A 6 11.25 -29.46 -21.57
N GLN A 7 10.67 -28.63 -22.45
CA GLN A 7 10.48 -28.96 -23.86
C GLN A 7 11.81 -29.20 -24.59
N VAL A 8 12.84 -28.38 -24.33
CA VAL A 8 14.18 -28.60 -24.90
C VAL A 8 14.79 -29.91 -24.43
N VAL A 9 14.72 -30.23 -23.14
CA VAL A 9 15.22 -31.52 -22.60
C VAL A 9 14.46 -32.69 -23.23
N LEU A 10 13.14 -32.57 -23.36
CA LEU A 10 12.30 -33.56 -24.03
C LEU A 10 12.69 -33.79 -25.48
N CYS A 11 12.89 -32.71 -26.25
CA CYS A 11 13.35 -32.80 -27.63
C CYS A 11 14.73 -33.46 -27.73
N VAL A 12 15.67 -33.09 -26.86
CA VAL A 12 17.02 -33.69 -26.85
C VAL A 12 16.94 -35.18 -26.51
N CYS A 13 16.18 -35.57 -25.48
CA CYS A 13 15.98 -36.98 -25.13
C CYS A 13 15.33 -37.76 -26.28
N ALA A 14 14.29 -37.22 -26.92
CA ALA A 14 13.64 -37.87 -28.06
C ALA A 14 14.61 -38.09 -29.23
N VAL A 15 15.45 -37.10 -29.55
CA VAL A 15 16.49 -37.23 -30.60
C VAL A 15 17.52 -38.31 -30.24
N VAL A 16 17.99 -38.34 -29.00
CA VAL A 16 18.93 -39.37 -28.54
C VAL A 16 18.30 -40.76 -28.63
N LEU A 17 17.04 -40.92 -28.23
CA LEU A 17 16.32 -42.20 -28.33
C LEU A 17 16.11 -42.62 -29.80
N ALA A 18 15.89 -41.67 -30.72
CA ALA A 18 15.80 -41.95 -32.14
C ALA A 18 17.14 -42.49 -32.70
N VAL A 19 18.26 -41.87 -32.32
CA VAL A 19 19.61 -42.34 -32.68
C VAL A 19 19.86 -43.76 -32.14
N VAL A 20 19.47 -44.04 -30.90
CA VAL A 20 19.58 -45.39 -30.30
C VAL A 20 18.75 -46.41 -31.06
N ALA A 21 17.51 -46.07 -31.42
CA ALA A 21 16.62 -46.98 -32.16
C ALA A 21 17.11 -47.29 -33.58
N VAL A 22 17.80 -46.34 -34.23
CA VAL A 22 18.42 -46.54 -35.54
C VAL A 22 19.67 -47.42 -35.44
N LEU A 23 20.51 -47.18 -34.43
CA LEU A 23 21.76 -47.93 -34.25
C LEU A 23 21.54 -49.35 -33.71
N TYR A 24 20.46 -49.58 -32.94
CA TYR A 24 20.20 -50.84 -32.25
C TYR A 24 18.70 -51.24 -32.31
N PRO A 25 18.16 -51.60 -33.49
CA PRO A 25 16.79 -52.08 -33.60
C PRO A 25 16.61 -53.41 -32.86
N ARG A 26 15.50 -53.55 -32.13
CA ARG A 26 15.14 -54.75 -31.38
C ARG A 26 14.14 -55.62 -32.15
N SER A 27 14.07 -56.89 -31.74
CA SER A 27 13.12 -57.85 -32.29
C SER A 27 11.68 -57.43 -31.91
N ALA A 28 10.70 -57.86 -32.71
CA ALA A 28 9.30 -57.54 -32.46
C ALA A 28 8.83 -58.08 -31.10
N ASP A 29 9.29 -59.27 -30.70
CA ASP A 29 8.91 -59.91 -29.43
C ASP A 29 9.44 -59.13 -28.22
N ASP A 30 10.69 -58.66 -28.27
CA ASP A 30 11.27 -57.81 -27.23
C ASP A 30 10.51 -56.48 -27.09
N VAL A 31 10.15 -55.88 -28.22
CA VAL A 31 9.38 -54.63 -28.26
C VAL A 31 7.99 -54.84 -27.67
N VAL A 32 7.29 -55.91 -28.05
CA VAL A 32 5.95 -56.22 -27.53
C VAL A 32 5.99 -56.44 -26.03
N ALA A 33 6.95 -57.22 -25.52
CA ALA A 33 7.10 -57.47 -24.09
C ALA A 33 7.36 -56.17 -23.30
N ALA A 34 8.27 -55.31 -23.77
CA ALA A 34 8.58 -54.04 -23.11
C ALA A 34 7.42 -53.02 -23.19
N THR A 35 6.69 -53.01 -24.31
CA THR A 35 5.59 -52.05 -24.54
C THR A 35 4.35 -52.42 -23.74
N GLN A 36 4.03 -53.72 -23.59
CA GLN A 36 2.86 -54.16 -22.81
C GLN A 36 2.91 -53.65 -21.36
N PHE A 37 4.05 -53.83 -20.69
CA PHE A 37 4.26 -53.28 -19.35
C PHE A 37 4.17 -51.76 -19.34
N SER A 38 4.83 -51.11 -20.31
CA SER A 38 4.89 -49.66 -20.37
C SER A 38 3.52 -49.00 -20.60
N ILE A 39 2.66 -49.60 -21.44
CA ILE A 39 1.28 -49.16 -21.67
C ILE A 39 0.44 -49.35 -20.41
N ALA A 40 0.54 -50.53 -19.77
CA ALA A 40 -0.22 -50.81 -18.55
C ALA A 40 0.16 -49.83 -17.43
N PHE A 41 1.46 -49.53 -17.28
CA PHE A 41 1.95 -48.55 -16.31
C PHE A 41 1.49 -47.12 -16.65
N PHE A 42 1.59 -46.72 -17.93
CA PHE A 42 1.08 -45.41 -18.39
C PHE A 42 -0.42 -45.24 -18.11
N ALA A 43 -1.23 -46.24 -18.45
CA ALA A 43 -2.68 -46.23 -18.20
C ALA A 43 -3.01 -46.18 -16.71
N THR A 44 -2.22 -46.86 -15.87
CA THR A 44 -2.36 -46.83 -14.42
C THR A 44 -2.08 -45.43 -13.87
N LEU A 45 -0.98 -44.80 -14.30
CA LEU A 45 -0.66 -43.43 -13.92
C LEU A 45 -1.74 -42.45 -14.38
N LEU A 46 -2.23 -42.58 -15.62
CA LEU A 46 -3.27 -41.70 -16.17
C LEU A 46 -4.57 -41.79 -15.39
N THR A 47 -4.95 -43.02 -15.02
CA THR A 47 -6.12 -43.27 -14.18
C THR A 47 -5.94 -42.66 -12.78
N GLY A 48 -4.77 -42.88 -12.16
CA GLY A 48 -4.43 -42.32 -10.86
C GLY A 48 -4.47 -40.78 -10.85
N GLU A 49 -3.90 -40.14 -11.87
CA GLU A 49 -3.97 -38.69 -12.01
C GLU A 49 -5.40 -38.18 -12.19
N ALA A 50 -6.21 -38.85 -13.02
CA ALA A 50 -7.61 -38.47 -13.23
C ALA A 50 -8.42 -38.54 -11.92
N VAL A 51 -8.20 -39.56 -11.09
CA VAL A 51 -8.85 -39.70 -9.77
C VAL A 51 -8.41 -38.59 -8.81
N ILE A 52 -7.09 -38.35 -8.68
CA ILE A 52 -6.58 -37.27 -7.83
C ILE A 52 -7.15 -35.94 -8.31
N PHE A 53 -7.18 -35.71 -9.62
CA PHE A 53 -7.67 -34.48 -10.20
C PHE A 53 -9.15 -34.25 -9.87
N ALA A 54 -9.99 -35.27 -10.07
CA ALA A 54 -11.42 -35.21 -9.80
C ALA A 54 -11.76 -35.00 -8.31
N LEU A 55 -10.96 -35.56 -7.41
CA LEU A 55 -11.17 -35.43 -5.95
C LEU A 55 -10.62 -34.13 -5.38
N THR A 56 -9.56 -33.58 -5.98
CA THR A 56 -8.79 -32.45 -5.42
C THR A 56 -9.24 -31.11 -5.99
N PHE A 57 -9.65 -31.06 -7.25
CA PHE A 57 -9.93 -29.80 -7.94
C PHE A 57 -11.41 -29.69 -8.32
N SER A 58 -12.05 -28.61 -7.87
CA SER A 58 -13.37 -28.24 -8.35
C SER A 58 -13.25 -27.50 -9.68
N ALA A 59 -13.99 -27.95 -10.70
CA ALA A 59 -14.09 -27.27 -12.00
C ALA A 59 -14.68 -25.84 -11.88
N ALA A 60 -15.35 -25.53 -10.77
CA ALA A 60 -15.87 -24.19 -10.48
C ALA A 60 -14.83 -23.25 -9.85
N SER A 61 -13.67 -23.75 -9.44
CA SER A 61 -12.60 -22.90 -8.89
C SER A 61 -11.81 -22.23 -10.01
N SER A 62 -11.83 -20.90 -10.03
CA SER A 62 -10.99 -20.10 -10.95
C SER A 62 -9.54 -19.96 -10.45
N TRP A 63 -9.24 -20.38 -9.21
CA TRP A 63 -7.93 -20.24 -8.57
C TRP A 63 -7.56 -21.53 -7.79
N PRO A 64 -6.53 -22.31 -8.21
CA PRO A 64 -5.68 -22.11 -9.38
C PRO A 64 -6.39 -22.40 -10.71
N SER A 65 -5.93 -21.77 -11.79
CA SER A 65 -6.40 -22.11 -13.14
C SER A 65 -5.87 -23.48 -13.60
N LEU A 66 -6.63 -24.17 -14.47
CA LEU A 66 -6.20 -25.44 -15.07
C LEU A 66 -4.84 -25.33 -15.78
N GLN A 67 -4.58 -24.18 -16.41
CA GLN A 67 -3.32 -23.90 -17.08
C GLN A 67 -2.15 -23.81 -16.09
N ALA A 68 -2.35 -23.23 -14.90
CA ALA A 68 -1.33 -23.16 -13.87
C ALA A 68 -0.99 -24.56 -13.34
N ILE A 69 -2.01 -25.40 -13.10
CA ILE A 69 -1.84 -26.79 -12.69
C ILE A 69 -1.05 -27.57 -13.76
N ASP A 70 -1.51 -27.51 -15.02
CA ASP A 70 -0.85 -28.18 -16.16
C ASP A 70 0.61 -27.75 -16.31
N SER A 71 0.90 -26.45 -16.24
CA SER A 71 2.28 -25.93 -16.34
C SER A 71 3.19 -26.44 -15.21
N HIS A 72 2.63 -26.79 -14.05
CA HIS A 72 3.37 -27.32 -12.92
C HIS A 72 3.68 -28.79 -13.12
N ILE A 73 2.66 -29.61 -13.39
CA ILE A 73 2.75 -31.08 -13.48
C ILE A 73 3.29 -31.57 -14.84
N ALA A 74 3.29 -30.71 -15.87
CA ALA A 74 3.68 -31.04 -17.25
C ALA A 74 2.81 -32.16 -17.89
N PHE A 75 1.50 -32.12 -17.60
CA PHE A 75 0.55 -33.15 -18.03
C PHE A 75 0.44 -33.19 -19.56
N ARG A 76 0.32 -32.02 -20.21
CA ARG A 76 0.27 -31.95 -21.68
C ARG A 76 1.52 -32.55 -22.31
N GLU A 77 2.71 -32.21 -21.82
CA GLU A 77 3.96 -32.76 -22.35
C GLU A 77 4.00 -34.29 -22.19
N TRP A 78 3.59 -34.81 -21.04
CA TRP A 78 3.53 -36.25 -20.79
C TRP A 78 2.56 -37.00 -21.73
N VAL A 79 1.33 -36.51 -21.86
CA VAL A 79 0.30 -37.13 -22.73
C VAL A 79 0.73 -37.10 -24.20
N LEU A 80 1.34 -36.00 -24.67
CA LEU A 80 1.83 -35.88 -26.03
C LEU A 80 2.92 -36.92 -26.33
N ILE A 81 3.87 -37.13 -25.42
CA ILE A 81 4.93 -38.15 -25.61
C ILE A 81 4.34 -39.55 -25.61
N GLY A 82 3.39 -39.84 -24.71
CA GLY A 82 2.68 -41.13 -24.70
C GLY A 82 1.93 -41.38 -26.00
N TRP A 83 1.31 -40.35 -26.58
CA TRP A 83 0.64 -40.44 -27.88
C TRP A 83 1.63 -40.72 -29.02
N PHE A 84 2.76 -40.01 -29.08
CA PHE A 84 3.81 -40.31 -30.06
C PHE A 84 4.39 -41.72 -29.89
N ALA A 85 4.61 -42.16 -28.64
CA ALA A 85 5.09 -43.49 -28.34
C ALA A 85 4.14 -44.58 -28.88
N ALA A 86 2.84 -44.42 -28.66
CA ALA A 86 1.81 -45.31 -29.18
C ALA A 86 1.81 -45.35 -30.72
N LEU A 87 1.91 -44.17 -31.35
CA LEU A 87 1.91 -44.03 -32.81
C LEU A 87 3.13 -44.73 -33.44
N PHE A 88 4.36 -44.44 -32.97
CA PHE A 88 5.58 -45.04 -33.52
C PHE A 88 5.65 -46.55 -33.27
N THR A 89 5.17 -47.02 -32.11
CA THR A 89 5.11 -48.46 -31.82
C THR A 89 4.10 -49.17 -32.72
N GLY A 90 2.88 -48.63 -32.86
CA GLY A 90 1.84 -49.19 -33.70
C GLY A 90 2.24 -49.23 -35.18
N CYS A 91 2.75 -48.13 -35.72
CA CYS A 91 3.25 -48.07 -37.10
C CYS A 91 4.44 -49.01 -37.32
N GLY A 92 5.34 -49.13 -36.34
CA GLY A 92 6.50 -50.02 -36.42
C GLY A 92 6.12 -51.50 -36.44
N LEU A 93 5.20 -51.92 -35.56
CA LEU A 93 4.75 -53.31 -35.48
C LEU A 93 3.86 -53.70 -36.67
N LEU A 94 2.93 -52.84 -37.09
CA LEU A 94 2.05 -53.10 -38.23
C LEU A 94 2.81 -53.01 -39.58
N GLY A 95 3.81 -52.14 -39.67
CA GLY A 95 4.63 -51.96 -40.87
C GLY A 95 5.88 -52.83 -40.93
N GLY A 96 6.14 -53.68 -39.94
CA GLY A 96 7.34 -54.53 -39.88
C GLY A 96 8.66 -53.76 -39.76
N ASN A 97 8.64 -52.52 -39.25
CA ASN A 97 9.82 -51.67 -39.12
C ASN A 97 10.35 -51.68 -37.68
N GLY A 98 11.39 -52.48 -37.44
CA GLY A 98 12.03 -52.62 -36.13
C GLY A 98 12.60 -51.32 -35.55
N MET A 99 13.03 -50.36 -36.38
CA MET A 99 13.51 -49.06 -35.91
C MET A 99 12.37 -48.22 -35.32
N SER A 100 11.24 -48.14 -36.04
CA SER A 100 10.05 -47.42 -35.56
C SER A 100 9.46 -48.07 -34.30
N ALA A 101 9.42 -49.41 -34.28
CA ALA A 101 8.91 -50.16 -33.14
C ALA A 101 9.77 -49.96 -31.88
N THR A 102 11.10 -50.01 -32.03
CA THR A 102 12.06 -49.77 -30.95
C THR A 102 12.00 -48.32 -30.45
N TYR A 103 11.89 -47.35 -31.36
CA TYR A 103 11.76 -45.94 -30.99
C TYR A 103 10.47 -45.67 -30.19
N GLY A 104 9.34 -46.23 -30.63
CA GLY A 104 8.08 -46.12 -29.91
C GLY A 104 8.14 -46.71 -28.49
N ALA A 105 8.77 -47.88 -28.31
CA ALA A 105 8.96 -48.49 -27.00
C ALA A 105 9.86 -47.65 -26.07
N LEU A 106 10.93 -47.07 -26.61
CA LEU A 106 11.80 -46.16 -25.87
C LEU A 106 11.08 -44.86 -25.47
N LEU A 107 10.26 -44.31 -26.36
CA LEU A 107 9.41 -43.16 -26.05
C LEU A 107 8.37 -43.48 -24.97
N PHE A 108 7.84 -44.70 -24.92
CA PHE A 108 6.94 -45.14 -23.84
C PHE A 108 7.65 -45.16 -22.48
N LEU A 109 8.90 -45.62 -22.45
CA LEU A 109 9.71 -45.59 -21.22
C LEU A 109 9.98 -44.15 -20.78
N LEU A 110 10.28 -43.26 -21.72
CA LEU A 110 10.41 -41.82 -21.44
C LEU A 110 9.09 -41.22 -20.95
N ALA A 111 7.96 -41.56 -21.57
CA ALA A 111 6.63 -41.15 -21.13
C ALA A 111 6.35 -41.61 -19.70
N ASN A 112 6.73 -42.83 -19.32
CA ASN A 112 6.55 -43.34 -17.97
C ASN A 112 7.39 -42.59 -16.93
N ILE A 113 8.64 -42.23 -17.25
CA ILE A 113 9.47 -41.39 -16.37
C ILE A 113 8.82 -40.02 -16.15
N PHE A 114 8.33 -39.39 -17.22
CA PHE A 114 7.61 -38.12 -17.13
C PHE A 114 6.27 -38.25 -16.41
N GLY A 115 5.58 -39.37 -16.56
CA GLY A 115 4.34 -39.69 -15.85
C GLY A 115 4.57 -39.85 -14.35
N ILE A 116 5.64 -40.50 -13.92
CA ILE A 116 6.02 -40.57 -12.49
C ILE A 116 6.29 -39.17 -11.95
N PHE A 117 7.02 -38.33 -12.70
CA PHE A 117 7.26 -36.94 -12.30
C PHE A 117 5.96 -36.14 -12.18
N SER A 118 5.08 -36.22 -13.19
CA SER A 118 3.76 -35.57 -13.20
C SER A 118 2.91 -36.04 -12.02
N PHE A 119 2.87 -37.35 -11.77
CA PHE A 119 2.10 -37.95 -10.70
C PHE A 119 2.61 -37.53 -9.31
N ILE A 120 3.93 -37.50 -9.08
CA ILE A 120 4.52 -37.02 -7.82
C ILE A 120 4.19 -35.54 -7.60
N GLN A 121 4.27 -34.71 -8.64
CA GLN A 121 3.93 -33.29 -8.53
C GLN A 121 2.44 -33.10 -8.25
N LEU A 122 1.56 -33.84 -8.93
CA LEU A 122 0.12 -33.81 -8.72
C LEU A 122 -0.26 -34.28 -7.30
N PHE A 123 0.37 -35.34 -6.81
CA PHE A 123 0.19 -35.81 -5.43
C PHE A 123 0.68 -34.77 -4.42
N GLY A 124 1.79 -34.08 -4.72
CA GLY A 124 2.24 -32.93 -3.96
C GLY A 124 1.21 -31.80 -3.93
N LEU A 125 0.55 -31.51 -5.06
CA LEU A 125 -0.53 -30.51 -5.15
C LEU A 125 -1.81 -30.91 -4.44
N ALA A 126 -2.07 -32.21 -4.25
CA ALA A 126 -3.20 -32.69 -3.45
C ALA A 126 -3.07 -32.32 -1.97
N SER A 127 -1.84 -32.08 -1.49
CA SER A 127 -1.61 -31.53 -0.15
C SER A 127 -1.89 -30.02 -0.08
N VAL A 128 -2.45 -29.56 1.04
CA VAL A 128 -2.71 -28.12 1.29
C VAL A 128 -1.43 -27.30 1.13
N GLY A 129 -0.30 -27.78 1.65
CA GLY A 129 1.00 -27.09 1.58
C GLY A 129 1.59 -27.02 0.17
N GLY A 130 1.48 -28.10 -0.62
CA GLY A 130 1.94 -28.11 -2.01
C GLY A 130 1.10 -27.21 -2.90
N ARG A 131 -0.23 -27.23 -2.73
CA ARG A 131 -1.15 -26.29 -3.39
C ARG A 131 -0.78 -24.84 -3.06
N ASN A 132 -0.56 -24.53 -1.78
CA ASN A 132 -0.21 -23.18 -1.35
C ASN A 132 1.06 -22.67 -2.03
N ARG A 133 2.12 -23.50 -2.06
CA ARG A 133 3.39 -23.16 -2.74
C ARG A 133 3.21 -22.90 -4.23
N LEU A 134 2.36 -23.67 -4.92
CA LEU A 134 2.05 -23.42 -6.33
C LEU A 134 1.35 -22.06 -6.50
N LEU A 135 0.37 -21.74 -5.66
CA LEU A 135 -0.37 -20.49 -5.75
C LEU A 135 0.53 -19.28 -5.49
N CYS A 136 1.36 -19.31 -4.44
CA CYS A 136 2.36 -18.28 -4.16
C CYS A 136 3.32 -18.10 -5.36
N ARG A 137 3.83 -19.19 -5.93
CA ARG A 137 4.74 -19.14 -7.09
C ARG A 137 4.07 -18.62 -8.36
N THR A 138 2.81 -18.99 -8.59
CA THR A 138 2.04 -18.55 -9.75
C THR A 138 1.77 -17.06 -9.63
N LEU A 139 1.34 -16.60 -8.45
CA LEU A 139 1.14 -15.19 -8.16
C LEU A 139 2.43 -14.39 -8.30
N ALA A 140 3.53 -14.84 -7.68
CA ALA A 140 4.84 -14.21 -7.79
C ALA A 140 5.35 -14.16 -9.25
N GLY A 141 5.15 -15.24 -10.01
CA GLY A 141 5.53 -15.32 -11.42
C GLY A 141 4.78 -14.31 -12.29
N GLU A 142 3.48 -14.13 -12.07
CA GLU A 142 2.64 -13.17 -12.79
C GLU A 142 2.97 -11.72 -12.41
N LEU A 143 3.18 -11.45 -11.13
CA LEU A 143 3.67 -10.16 -10.66
C LEU A 143 5.03 -9.79 -11.33
N GLY A 144 5.88 -10.80 -11.56
CA GLY A 144 7.18 -10.67 -12.24
C GLY A 144 7.14 -10.50 -13.75
N GLN A 145 6.24 -11.18 -14.46
CA GLN A 145 6.24 -11.23 -15.94
C GLN A 145 5.74 -9.94 -16.61
N ALA A 146 4.80 -9.23 -16.00
CA ALA A 146 4.29 -7.97 -16.55
C ALA A 146 5.37 -6.86 -16.64
N GLY A 147 6.57 -7.06 -16.08
CA GLY A 147 7.64 -6.05 -15.98
C GLY A 147 8.74 -6.17 -17.04
N ALA A 148 8.75 -7.26 -17.81
CA ALA A 148 9.81 -7.55 -18.79
C ALA A 148 9.64 -6.82 -20.13
N GLY A 149 8.47 -6.21 -20.38
CA GLY A 149 8.23 -5.32 -21.52
C GLY A 149 8.27 -3.87 -21.06
N GLY A 150 9.32 -3.13 -21.43
CA GLY A 150 9.40 -1.68 -21.21
C GLY A 150 8.26 -0.98 -21.95
N GLY A 151 7.16 -0.69 -21.24
CA GLY A 151 5.96 -0.09 -21.81
C GLY A 151 4.63 -0.62 -21.29
N ALA A 152 4.61 -1.63 -20.41
CA ALA A 152 3.34 -2.10 -19.82
C ALA A 152 2.69 -1.00 -18.98
N SER A 153 1.63 -0.40 -19.51
CA SER A 153 0.77 0.57 -18.81
C SER A 153 0.14 -0.10 -17.60
N ALA A 154 -0.25 0.68 -16.59
CA ALA A 154 -0.97 0.18 -15.41
C ALA A 154 -2.16 -0.72 -15.79
N GLY A 155 -2.80 -0.48 -16.95
CA GLY A 155 -3.90 -1.28 -17.51
C GLY A 155 -3.58 -2.70 -17.96
N ASP A 156 -2.33 -3.04 -18.29
CA ASP A 156 -1.95 -4.41 -18.70
C ASP A 156 -1.86 -5.37 -17.50
N PHE A 157 -1.51 -4.83 -16.32
CA PHE A 157 -1.53 -5.55 -15.05
C PHE A 157 -2.97 -5.95 -14.65
N GLU A 158 -3.94 -5.09 -14.98
CA GLU A 158 -5.35 -5.25 -14.63
C GLU A 158 -6.07 -6.32 -15.46
N ASN A 159 -5.53 -6.66 -16.63
CA ASN A 159 -6.05 -7.69 -17.52
C ASN A 159 -5.35 -9.04 -17.33
N GLY A 160 -4.42 -9.14 -16.38
CA GLY A 160 -3.81 -10.41 -16.00
C GLY A 160 -4.86 -11.39 -15.48
N SER A 161 -5.10 -12.46 -16.23
CA SER A 161 -6.12 -13.46 -15.91
C SER A 161 -5.95 -14.07 -14.51
N VAL A 162 -4.71 -14.20 -14.05
CA VAL A 162 -4.34 -14.72 -12.73
C VAL A 162 -4.68 -13.75 -11.59
N VAL A 163 -4.31 -12.48 -11.70
CA VAL A 163 -4.60 -11.48 -10.65
C VAL A 163 -6.11 -11.28 -10.50
N ASN A 164 -6.84 -11.28 -11.62
CA ASN A 164 -8.31 -11.20 -11.59
C ASN A 164 -8.97 -12.44 -10.98
N ALA A 165 -8.43 -13.64 -11.25
CA ALA A 165 -8.91 -14.86 -10.63
C ALA A 165 -8.66 -14.84 -9.10
N TYR A 166 -7.46 -14.42 -8.67
CA TYR A 166 -7.13 -14.26 -7.25
C TYR A 166 -8.03 -13.24 -6.55
N LEU A 167 -8.25 -12.06 -7.14
CA LEU A 167 -9.14 -11.04 -6.59
C LEU A 167 -10.60 -11.51 -6.55
N SER A 168 -11.04 -12.27 -7.54
CA SER A 168 -12.36 -12.90 -7.56
C SER A 168 -12.51 -13.93 -6.44
N ALA A 169 -11.46 -14.74 -6.19
CA ALA A 169 -11.44 -15.71 -5.10
C ALA A 169 -11.51 -15.02 -3.72
N ILE A 170 -10.78 -13.92 -3.52
CA ILE A 170 -10.88 -13.07 -2.32
C ILE A 170 -12.32 -12.56 -2.15
N SER A 171 -12.90 -11.98 -3.20
CA SER A 171 -14.26 -11.46 -3.16
C SER A 171 -15.29 -12.54 -2.87
N GLN A 172 -15.15 -13.72 -3.46
CA GLN A 172 -16.02 -14.87 -3.20
C GLN A 172 -15.90 -15.35 -1.75
N ALA A 173 -14.68 -15.54 -1.23
CA ALA A 173 -14.43 -15.96 0.15
C ALA A 173 -15.01 -14.97 1.17
N VAL A 174 -14.90 -13.68 0.87
CA VAL A 174 -15.52 -12.61 1.64
C VAL A 174 -17.05 -12.69 1.59
N THR A 175 -17.65 -12.83 0.39
CA THR A 175 -19.11 -12.89 0.24
C THR A 175 -19.70 -14.15 0.88
N SER A 176 -18.98 -15.27 0.85
CA SER A 176 -19.39 -16.50 1.53
C SER A 176 -19.09 -16.50 3.04
N ASN A 177 -18.47 -15.43 3.56
CA ASN A 177 -18.02 -15.31 4.95
C ASN A 177 -17.18 -16.52 5.40
N ASP A 178 -16.24 -16.96 4.55
CA ASP A 178 -15.32 -18.05 4.86
C ASP A 178 -13.98 -17.47 5.38
N PRO A 179 -13.79 -17.36 6.72
CA PRO A 179 -12.59 -16.74 7.28
C PRO A 179 -11.32 -17.56 7.01
N THR A 180 -11.47 -18.88 6.82
CA THR A 180 -10.32 -19.76 6.54
C THR A 180 -9.82 -19.55 5.12
N ALA A 181 -10.74 -19.47 4.15
CA ALA A 181 -10.39 -19.16 2.77
C ALA A 181 -9.77 -17.75 2.64
N VAL A 182 -10.33 -16.75 3.32
CA VAL A 182 -9.76 -15.38 3.34
C VAL A 182 -8.34 -15.39 3.87
N ARG A 183 -8.10 -16.02 5.03
CA ARG A 183 -6.76 -16.10 5.63
C ARG A 183 -5.77 -16.79 4.70
N ASN A 184 -6.13 -17.95 4.16
CA ASN A 184 -5.26 -18.70 3.26
C ASN A 184 -4.86 -17.88 2.01
N LEU A 185 -5.77 -17.09 1.45
CA LEU A 185 -5.49 -16.25 0.28
C LEU A 185 -4.59 -15.05 0.66
N VAL A 186 -4.81 -14.46 1.84
CA VAL A 186 -3.96 -13.38 2.36
C VAL A 186 -2.55 -13.88 2.64
N ASP A 187 -2.41 -15.05 3.27
CA ASP A 187 -1.12 -15.69 3.50
C ASP A 187 -0.42 -16.00 2.18
N GLN A 188 -1.14 -16.44 1.13
CA GLN A 188 -0.57 -16.64 -0.21
C GLN A 188 0.07 -15.38 -0.77
N LEU A 189 -0.58 -14.23 -0.61
CA LEU A 189 -0.08 -12.94 -1.07
C LEU A 189 1.09 -12.44 -0.20
N ALA A 190 1.00 -12.62 1.12
CA ALA A 190 2.04 -12.19 2.05
C ALA A 190 3.33 -13.04 1.96
N ASP A 191 3.21 -14.32 1.61
CA ASP A 191 4.32 -15.26 1.44
C ASP A 191 4.83 -15.35 -0.01
N ALA A 192 4.22 -14.62 -0.94
CA ALA A 192 4.68 -14.60 -2.32
C ALA A 192 6.10 -14.02 -2.41
N GLU A 193 7.05 -14.82 -2.90
CA GLU A 193 8.44 -14.38 -3.12
C GLU A 193 8.54 -13.51 -4.38
N VAL A 194 8.33 -12.21 -4.21
CA VAL A 194 8.35 -11.24 -5.30
C VAL A 194 9.74 -10.61 -5.46
N SER A 195 10.19 -10.46 -6.70
CA SER A 195 11.44 -9.75 -7.03
C SER A 195 11.31 -8.24 -6.78
N VAL A 196 12.43 -7.53 -6.60
CA VAL A 196 12.43 -6.08 -6.37
C VAL A 196 11.72 -5.31 -7.50
N VAL A 197 11.90 -5.75 -8.74
CA VAL A 197 11.27 -5.14 -9.94
C VAL A 197 9.75 -5.25 -9.92
N ALA A 198 9.21 -6.28 -9.25
CA ALA A 198 7.77 -6.52 -9.16
C ALA A 198 7.15 -6.08 -7.82
N ALA A 199 7.95 -5.57 -6.89
CA ALA A 199 7.50 -5.22 -5.55
C ALA A 199 6.45 -4.10 -5.52
N GLU A 200 6.55 -3.06 -6.36
CA GLU A 200 5.53 -2.00 -6.44
C GLU A 200 4.14 -2.54 -6.83
N ARG A 201 4.09 -3.54 -7.72
CA ARG A 201 2.83 -4.19 -8.12
C ARG A 201 2.28 -5.10 -7.03
N ALA A 202 3.16 -5.83 -6.36
CA ALA A 202 2.78 -6.61 -5.19
C ALA A 202 2.13 -5.69 -4.14
N ILE A 203 2.76 -4.57 -3.82
CA ILE A 203 2.22 -3.58 -2.86
C ILE A 203 0.86 -3.05 -3.33
N THR A 204 0.70 -2.75 -4.61
CA THR A 204 -0.59 -2.32 -5.17
C THR A 204 -1.68 -3.36 -4.95
N LEU A 205 -1.38 -4.65 -5.18
CA LEU A 205 -2.31 -5.74 -4.92
C LEU A 205 -2.61 -5.89 -3.42
N HIS A 206 -1.61 -5.72 -2.54
CA HIS A 206 -1.82 -5.76 -1.09
C HIS A 206 -2.80 -4.67 -0.64
N ILE A 207 -2.66 -3.45 -1.14
CA ILE A 207 -3.56 -2.34 -0.76
C ILE A 207 -4.98 -2.57 -1.33
N ASP A 208 -5.14 -3.15 -2.53
CA ASP A 208 -6.47 -3.51 -3.06
C ASP A 208 -7.14 -4.61 -2.23
N VAL A 209 -6.42 -5.66 -1.86
CA VAL A 209 -6.94 -6.72 -0.97
C VAL A 209 -7.31 -6.14 0.39
N LEU A 210 -6.45 -5.30 0.97
CA LEU A 210 -6.73 -4.60 2.22
C LEU A 210 -8.03 -3.78 2.13
N HIS A 211 -8.24 -3.05 1.04
CA HIS A 211 -9.47 -2.31 0.79
C HIS A 211 -10.71 -3.21 0.71
N ARG A 212 -10.63 -4.33 0.00
CA ARG A 212 -11.74 -5.29 -0.11
C ARG A 212 -12.11 -5.89 1.24
N LEU A 213 -11.12 -6.27 2.04
CA LEU A 213 -11.34 -6.79 3.39
C LEU A 213 -11.98 -5.75 4.31
N ALA A 214 -11.46 -4.52 4.30
CA ALA A 214 -12.03 -3.42 5.10
C ALA A 214 -13.47 -3.11 4.69
N ARG A 215 -13.76 -3.05 3.38
CA ARG A 215 -15.12 -2.87 2.86
C ARG A 215 -16.05 -4.01 3.30
N ALA A 216 -15.56 -5.24 3.29
CA ALA A 216 -16.33 -6.40 3.72
C ALA A 216 -16.75 -6.33 5.20
N ALA A 217 -15.83 -5.92 6.07
CA ALA A 217 -16.11 -5.74 7.50
C ALA A 217 -17.11 -4.59 7.75
N LEU A 218 -17.05 -3.52 6.94
CA LEU A 218 -17.92 -2.36 7.09
C LEU A 218 -19.33 -2.57 6.53
N VAL A 219 -19.46 -3.23 5.37
CA VAL A 219 -20.73 -3.26 4.60
C VAL A 219 -21.28 -4.67 4.42
N SER A 220 -20.43 -5.69 4.32
CA SER A 220 -20.84 -7.05 3.95
C SER A 220 -20.98 -8.01 5.13
N GLY A 221 -20.78 -7.54 6.36
CA GLY A 221 -20.96 -8.33 7.57
C GLY A 221 -19.86 -9.37 7.84
N ALA A 222 -18.71 -9.27 7.17
CA ALA A 222 -17.55 -10.10 7.48
C ALA A 222 -17.07 -9.87 8.92
N ASP A 223 -16.57 -10.92 9.60
CA ASP A 223 -16.08 -10.79 10.97
C ASP A 223 -14.91 -9.79 11.04
N PRO A 224 -15.08 -8.64 11.73
CA PRO A 224 -14.07 -7.60 11.75
C PRO A 224 -12.76 -8.05 12.43
N ILE A 225 -12.80 -9.02 13.35
CA ILE A 225 -11.57 -9.53 14.00
C ILE A 225 -10.71 -10.32 13.01
N GLN A 226 -11.34 -11.17 12.19
CA GLN A 226 -10.61 -11.93 11.18
C GLN A 226 -10.07 -11.01 10.09
N VAL A 227 -10.88 -10.02 9.68
CA VAL A 227 -10.47 -9.01 8.71
C VAL A 227 -9.26 -8.22 9.21
N THR A 228 -9.25 -7.75 10.46
CA THR A 228 -8.11 -6.98 10.98
C THR A 228 -6.85 -7.82 11.12
N ALA A 229 -6.94 -9.08 11.54
CA ALA A 229 -5.79 -9.98 11.59
C ALA A 229 -5.16 -10.20 10.19
N CYS A 230 -6.01 -10.41 9.18
CA CYS A 230 -5.56 -10.54 7.79
C CYS A 230 -4.97 -9.22 7.27
N ALA A 231 -5.61 -8.10 7.57
CA ALA A 231 -5.15 -6.77 7.18
C ALA A 231 -3.79 -6.42 7.81
N ASP A 232 -3.57 -6.78 9.07
CA ASP A 232 -2.30 -6.59 9.77
C ASP A 232 -1.16 -7.34 9.08
N THR A 233 -1.43 -8.59 8.67
CA THR A 233 -0.50 -9.43 7.88
C THR A 233 -0.14 -8.76 6.54
N LEU A 234 -1.11 -8.13 5.86
CA LEU A 234 -0.87 -7.40 4.63
C LEU A 234 -0.02 -6.14 4.86
N VAL A 235 -0.30 -5.38 5.93
CA VAL A 235 0.49 -4.20 6.31
C VAL A 235 1.94 -4.59 6.56
N ASP A 236 2.18 -5.67 7.32
CA ASP A 236 3.52 -6.18 7.60
C ASP A 236 4.24 -6.62 6.33
N SER A 237 3.53 -7.32 5.44
CA SER A 237 4.08 -7.70 4.14
C SER A 237 4.47 -6.48 3.30
N VAL A 238 3.64 -5.43 3.24
CA VAL A 238 3.97 -4.18 2.54
C VAL A 238 5.20 -3.52 3.13
N VAL A 239 5.29 -3.40 4.46
CA VAL A 239 6.48 -2.82 5.11
C VAL A 239 7.74 -3.63 4.76
N ARG A 240 7.68 -4.98 4.81
CA ARG A 240 8.80 -5.85 4.40
C ARG A 240 9.21 -5.65 2.93
N LEU A 241 8.25 -5.48 2.03
CA LEU A 241 8.52 -5.20 0.62
C LEU A 241 9.17 -3.82 0.43
N CYS A 242 8.68 -2.79 1.15
CA CYS A 242 9.26 -1.45 1.12
C CYS A 242 10.74 -1.45 1.52
N ARG A 243 11.16 -2.26 2.51
CA ARG A 243 12.59 -2.37 2.90
C ARG A 243 13.51 -2.82 1.77
N ARG A 244 12.96 -3.49 0.75
CA ARG A 244 13.73 -4.00 -0.42
C ARG A 244 13.71 -3.02 -1.60
N LEU A 245 12.88 -1.98 -1.56
CA LEU A 245 12.75 -1.02 -2.64
C LEU A 245 13.85 0.04 -2.57
N PRO A 246 14.35 0.52 -3.73
CA PRO A 246 15.26 1.66 -3.76
C PRO A 246 14.56 2.97 -3.36
N ASP A 247 13.24 3.05 -3.55
CA ASP A 247 12.42 4.18 -3.15
C ASP A 247 11.15 3.74 -2.39
N PRO A 248 11.20 3.66 -1.05
CA PRO A 248 10.07 3.22 -0.24
C PRO A 248 9.06 4.32 0.11
N ALA A 249 9.36 5.60 -0.15
CA ALA A 249 8.47 6.70 0.21
C ALA A 249 7.08 6.65 -0.46
N PRO A 250 6.97 6.46 -1.79
CA PRO A 250 5.66 6.39 -2.44
C PRO A 250 4.73 5.29 -1.88
N PRO A 251 5.15 4.02 -1.74
CA PRO A 251 4.26 2.99 -1.21
C PRO A 251 3.94 3.17 0.29
N LEU A 252 4.90 3.62 1.11
CA LEU A 252 4.65 3.92 2.52
C LEU A 252 3.68 5.11 2.69
N GLY A 253 3.83 6.14 1.87
CA GLY A 253 2.92 7.29 1.80
C GLY A 253 1.51 6.85 1.43
N ALA A 254 1.36 6.09 0.35
CA ALA A 254 0.07 5.59 -0.11
C ALA A 254 -0.64 4.70 0.91
N LEU A 255 0.09 3.78 1.57
CA LEU A 255 -0.47 2.96 2.64
C LEU A 255 -0.90 3.82 3.83
N SER A 256 -0.05 4.74 4.28
CA SER A 256 -0.35 5.64 5.40
C SER A 256 -1.61 6.48 5.13
N ARG A 257 -1.69 7.02 3.92
CA ARG A 257 -2.84 7.80 3.42
C ARG A 257 -4.11 6.97 3.44
N TYR A 258 -4.06 5.75 2.91
CA TYR A 258 -5.21 4.86 2.90
C TYR A 258 -5.68 4.53 4.32
N LEU A 259 -4.77 4.23 5.25
CA LEU A 259 -5.12 3.89 6.63
C LEU A 259 -5.79 5.06 7.36
N ALA A 260 -5.34 6.30 7.14
CA ALA A 260 -6.00 7.49 7.68
C ALA A 260 -7.39 7.71 7.06
N TRP A 261 -7.52 7.57 5.75
CA TRP A 261 -8.82 7.63 5.08
C TRP A 261 -9.78 6.55 5.61
N LEU A 262 -9.28 5.32 5.79
CA LEU A 262 -10.05 4.18 6.30
C LEU A 262 -10.57 4.45 7.72
N ALA A 263 -9.73 4.94 8.62
CA ALA A 263 -10.12 5.25 10.00
C ALA A 263 -11.25 6.28 10.04
N ASN A 264 -11.11 7.40 9.32
CA ASN A 264 -12.15 8.43 9.25
C ASN A 264 -13.44 7.91 8.61
N THR A 265 -13.33 7.12 7.54
CA THR A 265 -14.49 6.57 6.83
C THR A 265 -15.24 5.55 7.69
N ALA A 266 -14.51 4.66 8.37
CA ALA A 266 -15.08 3.67 9.28
C ALA A 266 -15.87 4.35 10.42
N LEU A 267 -15.28 5.38 11.03
CA LEU A 267 -15.94 6.18 12.07
C LEU A 267 -17.21 6.86 11.54
N LEU A 268 -17.12 7.54 10.39
CA LEU A 268 -18.26 8.23 9.78
C LEU A 268 -19.40 7.26 9.43
N MET A 269 -19.06 6.07 8.91
CA MET A 269 -20.04 5.03 8.60
C MET A 269 -20.71 4.47 9.84
N SER A 270 -19.98 4.30 10.95
CA SER A 270 -20.55 3.86 12.23
C SER A 270 -21.51 4.90 12.80
N VAL A 271 -21.12 6.18 12.83
CA VAL A 271 -21.98 7.28 13.31
C VAL A 271 -23.27 7.38 12.47
N ARG A 272 -23.17 7.16 11.16
CA ARG A 272 -24.33 7.19 10.26
C ARG A 272 -25.17 5.91 10.30
N GLY A 273 -24.82 4.92 11.12
CA GLY A 273 -25.53 3.65 11.23
C GLY A 273 -25.38 2.73 10.01
N VAL A 274 -24.41 3.00 9.13
CA VAL A 274 -24.14 2.17 7.93
C VAL A 274 -23.28 0.95 8.28
N ALA A 275 -22.31 1.12 9.18
CA ALA A 275 -21.43 0.07 9.66
C ALA A 275 -21.63 -0.17 11.16
N SER A 276 -21.33 -1.39 11.63
CA SER A 276 -21.40 -1.67 13.07
C SER A 276 -20.29 -0.94 13.84
N ASN A 277 -20.58 -0.52 15.08
CA ASN A 277 -19.58 0.11 15.97
C ASN A 277 -18.37 -0.81 16.19
N ARG A 278 -18.61 -2.13 16.27
CA ARG A 278 -17.55 -3.13 16.39
C ARG A 278 -16.63 -3.10 15.17
N SER A 279 -17.18 -3.17 13.95
CA SER A 279 -16.37 -3.13 12.72
C SER A 279 -15.55 -1.84 12.61
N ALA A 280 -16.17 -0.71 12.91
CA ALA A 280 -15.47 0.57 12.90
C ALA A 280 -14.33 0.62 13.91
N ARG A 281 -14.55 0.07 15.12
CA ARG A 281 -13.51 0.00 16.17
C ARG A 281 -12.29 -0.77 15.75
N GLU A 282 -12.49 -1.98 15.25
CA GLU A 282 -11.38 -2.85 14.88
C GLU A 282 -10.57 -2.21 13.74
N LEU A 283 -11.23 -1.60 12.74
CA LEU A 283 -10.54 -0.94 11.63
C LEU A 283 -9.84 0.36 12.05
N VAL A 284 -10.41 1.14 12.96
CA VAL A 284 -9.74 2.32 13.52
C VAL A 284 -8.49 1.90 14.31
N ALA A 285 -8.60 0.86 15.16
CA ALA A 285 -7.47 0.33 15.91
C ALA A 285 -6.35 -0.17 14.98
N LEU A 286 -6.71 -0.99 13.97
CA LEU A 286 -5.79 -1.43 12.92
C LEU A 286 -5.08 -0.24 12.25
N SER A 287 -5.83 0.77 11.81
CA SER A 287 -5.26 1.93 11.13
C SER A 287 -4.28 2.71 12.01
N THR A 288 -4.59 2.88 13.29
CA THR A 288 -3.70 3.54 14.26
C THR A 288 -2.43 2.72 14.47
N ASP A 289 -2.56 1.43 14.78
CA ASP A 289 -1.43 0.55 15.07
C ASP A 289 -0.52 0.39 13.83
N ALA A 290 -1.11 0.25 12.65
CA ALA A 290 -0.39 0.19 11.38
C ALA A 290 0.36 1.50 11.08
N ARG A 291 -0.25 2.67 11.32
CA ARG A 291 0.42 3.97 11.13
C ARG A 291 1.55 4.17 12.14
N SER A 292 1.39 3.71 13.38
CA SER A 292 2.46 3.69 14.38
C SER A 292 3.63 2.80 13.94
N ARG A 293 3.34 1.62 13.38
CA ARG A 293 4.36 0.72 12.81
C ARG A 293 5.11 1.36 11.64
N ILE A 294 4.39 2.01 10.72
CA ILE A 294 5.01 2.76 9.62
C ILE A 294 5.90 3.87 10.17
N LEU A 295 5.41 4.65 11.14
CA LEU A 295 6.20 5.71 11.76
C LEU A 295 7.49 5.17 12.40
N ARG A 296 7.44 4.04 13.12
CA ARG A 296 8.64 3.40 13.67
C ARG A 296 9.67 3.00 12.62
N CYS A 297 9.25 2.73 11.39
CA CYS A 297 10.18 2.42 10.29
C CYS A 297 10.76 3.67 9.62
N VAL A 298 10.15 4.84 9.84
CA VAL A 298 10.59 6.10 9.24
C VAL A 298 11.40 6.93 10.23
N ASP A 299 10.99 6.94 11.51
CA ASP A 299 11.69 7.59 12.60
C ASP A 299 13.10 6.99 12.78
N PRO A 300 14.18 7.78 12.67
CA PRO A 300 15.54 7.28 12.86
C PRO A 300 15.82 6.70 14.24
N ASP A 301 15.15 7.21 15.28
CA ASP A 301 15.33 6.78 16.67
C ASP A 301 13.99 6.76 17.41
N PRO A 302 13.10 5.79 17.10
CA PRO A 302 11.78 5.75 17.68
C PRO A 302 11.86 5.44 19.17
N LYS A 303 11.20 6.25 20.00
CA LYS A 303 11.16 6.06 21.48
C LYS A 303 10.67 4.67 21.92
N SER A 304 9.91 4.00 21.07
CA SER A 304 9.35 2.67 21.29
C SER A 304 10.19 1.54 20.68
N ALA A 305 11.40 1.82 20.21
CA ALA A 305 12.34 0.81 19.73
C ALA A 305 12.61 -0.22 20.83
N SER A 306 12.37 -1.48 20.50
CA SER A 306 12.59 -2.63 21.37
C SER A 306 13.88 -3.39 21.04
N GLY A 307 14.48 -3.11 19.89
CA GLY A 307 15.70 -3.75 19.41
C GLY A 307 16.50 -2.87 18.43
N PRO A 308 17.78 -3.20 18.20
CA PRO A 308 18.68 -2.44 17.32
C PRO A 308 18.28 -2.51 15.83
N ASP A 309 17.49 -3.50 15.44
CA ASP A 309 16.92 -3.66 14.10
C ASP A 309 15.76 -2.70 13.80
N GLU A 310 15.20 -2.06 14.84
CA GLU A 310 14.18 -1.02 14.74
C GLU A 310 14.79 0.41 14.69
N ILE A 311 16.12 0.53 14.77
CA ILE A 311 16.83 1.82 14.69
C ILE A 311 17.22 2.12 13.23
N GLY A 312 17.12 3.40 12.86
CA GLY A 312 17.42 3.89 11.52
C GLY A 312 16.16 4.14 10.69
N THR A 313 16.34 4.80 9.55
CA THR A 313 15.22 5.24 8.70
C THR A 313 15.18 4.50 7.36
N LEU A 314 13.98 4.13 6.91
CA LEU A 314 13.75 3.70 5.54
C LEU A 314 13.78 4.84 4.52
N LEU A 315 13.75 6.10 4.96
CA LEU A 315 13.69 7.29 4.10
C LEU A 315 14.97 8.13 4.20
N PRO A 316 16.13 7.63 3.72
CA PRO A 316 17.41 8.30 3.94
C PRO A 316 17.57 9.61 3.15
N ARG A 317 16.72 9.89 2.15
CA ARG A 317 16.86 11.06 1.27
C ARG A 317 15.77 12.10 1.57
N PRO A 318 16.09 13.41 1.61
CA PRO A 318 15.11 14.45 1.92
C PRO A 318 13.83 14.41 1.08
N HIS A 319 13.93 14.22 -0.24
CA HIS A 319 12.75 14.14 -1.10
C HIS A 319 11.81 12.97 -0.75
N GLN A 320 12.35 11.86 -0.24
CA GLN A 320 11.55 10.71 0.21
C GLN A 320 10.75 11.07 1.45
N VAL A 321 11.38 11.79 2.39
CA VAL A 321 10.71 12.31 3.59
C VAL A 321 9.60 13.29 3.22
N LEU A 322 9.86 14.22 2.28
CA LEU A 322 8.86 15.20 1.84
C LEU A 322 7.66 14.52 1.16
N LEU A 323 7.91 13.55 0.27
CA LEU A 323 6.86 12.78 -0.37
C LEU A 323 6.01 12.03 0.66
N TRP A 324 6.66 11.28 1.54
CA TRP A 324 5.98 10.53 2.60
C TRP A 324 5.21 11.44 3.55
N SER A 325 5.80 12.56 4.01
CA SER A 325 5.14 13.46 4.96
C SER A 325 3.90 14.11 4.36
N ALA A 326 3.94 14.46 3.07
CA ALA A 326 2.81 15.03 2.37
C ALA A 326 1.65 14.01 2.26
N ASP A 327 1.94 12.73 2.00
CA ASP A 327 0.93 11.66 1.96
C ASP A 327 0.43 11.26 3.35
N PHE A 328 1.33 11.22 4.33
CA PHE A 328 1.03 10.88 5.73
C PHE A 328 0.08 11.91 6.38
N ALA A 329 0.16 13.16 5.92
CA ALA A 329 -0.66 14.29 6.34
C ALA A 329 -1.93 14.51 5.49
N GLU A 330 -2.11 13.81 4.35
CA GLU A 330 -3.19 14.13 3.40
C GLU A 330 -4.60 14.00 4.00
N PHE A 331 -4.78 13.00 4.87
CA PHE A 331 -5.99 12.79 5.68
C PHE A 331 -5.63 12.85 7.16
N HIS A 332 -6.43 13.54 7.96
CA HIS A 332 -6.30 13.56 9.42
C HIS A 332 -6.20 12.14 9.97
N GLY A 333 -5.19 11.87 10.79
CA GLY A 333 -4.97 10.53 11.29
C GLY A 333 -3.95 10.46 12.42
N ALA A 334 -3.81 9.27 12.96
CA ALA A 334 -2.92 8.99 14.08
C ALA A 334 -1.46 9.40 13.78
N HIS A 335 -0.78 9.86 14.84
CA HIS A 335 0.66 10.12 14.91
C HIS A 335 1.22 11.21 13.98
N GLN A 336 0.39 12.05 13.35
CA GLN A 336 0.86 13.11 12.43
C GLN A 336 1.78 14.14 13.08
N ALA A 337 1.43 14.64 14.27
CA ALA A 337 2.31 15.57 14.98
C ALA A 337 3.61 14.88 15.45
N GLY A 338 3.51 13.65 15.94
CA GLY A 338 4.67 12.84 16.34
C GLY A 338 5.61 12.54 15.17
N ALA A 339 5.08 12.32 13.98
CA ALA A 339 5.87 12.07 12.77
C ALA A 339 6.84 13.20 12.43
N LEU A 340 6.52 14.44 12.82
CA LEU A 340 7.38 15.58 12.54
C LEU A 340 8.69 15.60 13.34
N TYR A 341 8.79 14.82 14.43
CA TYR A 341 10.05 14.62 15.12
C TYR A 341 11.04 13.86 14.24
N GLY A 342 10.62 12.74 13.66
CA GLY A 342 11.42 11.99 12.70
C GLY A 342 11.74 12.81 11.45
N VAL A 343 10.77 13.59 10.94
CA VAL A 343 11.02 14.52 9.82
C VAL A 343 12.12 15.53 10.15
N TYR A 344 12.05 16.15 11.33
CA TYR A 344 13.07 17.10 11.78
C TYR A 344 14.44 16.44 11.85
N GLU A 345 14.52 15.25 12.46
CA GLU A 345 15.79 14.52 12.62
C GLU A 345 16.40 14.10 11.29
N ILE A 346 15.60 13.59 10.35
CA ILE A 346 16.12 13.20 9.03
C ILE A 346 16.57 14.41 8.22
N LEU A 347 15.82 15.53 8.25
CA LEU A 347 16.12 16.69 7.44
C LEU A 347 17.26 17.56 8.01
N THR A 348 17.51 17.52 9.31
CA THR A 348 18.56 18.33 9.96
C THR A 348 19.76 17.51 10.44
N GLY A 349 19.62 16.19 10.55
CA GLY A 349 20.61 15.34 11.22
C GLY A 349 20.72 15.57 12.74
N THR A 350 19.78 16.31 13.34
CA THR A 350 19.77 16.66 14.76
C THR A 350 18.40 16.44 15.36
N LYS A 351 18.32 16.20 16.67
CA LYS A 351 17.04 15.97 17.32
C LYS A 351 16.35 17.28 17.70
N PHE A 352 15.04 17.33 17.49
CA PHE A 352 14.21 18.41 18.02
C PHE A 352 14.05 18.25 19.53
N MET A 353 14.50 19.25 20.29
CA MET A 353 14.44 19.24 21.76
C MET A 353 13.13 19.81 22.33
N GLY A 354 12.31 20.44 21.50
CA GLY A 354 11.05 21.03 21.93
C GLY A 354 9.93 20.01 22.16
N ASN A 355 8.83 20.49 22.71
CA ASN A 355 7.60 19.73 22.87
C ASN A 355 6.42 20.43 22.21
N TYR A 356 5.83 19.82 21.18
CA TYR A 356 4.68 20.41 20.49
C TYR A 356 3.44 20.52 21.39
N TRP A 357 3.33 19.67 22.43
CA TRP A 357 2.28 19.78 23.45
C TRP A 357 2.37 21.11 24.19
N ASP A 358 3.58 21.58 24.46
CA ASP A 358 3.87 22.85 25.14
C ASP A 358 3.91 24.05 24.16
N GLY A 359 3.51 23.83 22.89
CA GLY A 359 3.42 24.87 21.86
C GLY A 359 4.71 25.14 21.10
N ALA A 360 5.77 24.34 21.29
CA ALA A 360 6.98 24.46 20.47
C ALA A 360 6.68 24.09 19.00
N SER A 361 7.03 24.98 18.08
CA SER A 361 6.82 24.76 16.64
C SER A 361 7.98 23.98 16.02
N ILE A 362 7.74 22.70 15.70
CA ILE A 362 8.71 21.86 14.98
C ILE A 362 9.04 22.47 13.63
N LEU A 363 8.04 22.93 12.88
CA LEU A 363 8.22 23.50 11.54
C LEU A 363 8.93 24.87 11.57
N THR A 364 8.73 25.70 12.59
CA THR A 364 9.48 26.96 12.72
C THR A 364 10.93 26.68 13.09
N GLN A 365 11.18 25.75 14.02
CA GLN A 365 12.55 25.37 14.37
C GLN A 365 13.27 24.67 13.21
N LEU A 366 12.56 23.85 12.43
CA LEU A 366 13.11 23.23 11.23
C LEU A 366 13.50 24.30 10.19
N ARG A 367 12.65 25.31 9.98
CA ARG A 367 12.99 26.44 9.10
C ARG A 367 14.25 27.16 9.57
N ARG A 368 14.37 27.45 10.87
CA ARG A 368 15.56 28.10 11.45
C ARG A 368 16.80 27.22 11.32
N ALA A 369 16.69 25.93 11.63
CA ALA A 369 17.78 24.98 11.50
C ALA A 369 18.27 24.85 10.04
N LEU A 370 17.38 24.99 9.05
CA LEU A 370 17.77 24.91 7.65
C LEU A 370 18.22 26.25 7.05
N PHE A 371 17.58 27.37 7.41
CA PHE A 371 17.73 28.66 6.72
C PHE A 371 18.01 29.86 7.64
N GLY A 372 18.25 29.64 8.94
CA GLY A 372 18.35 30.67 9.98
C GLY A 372 19.67 31.46 10.04
N GLY A 373 20.43 31.57 8.95
CA GLY A 373 21.71 32.27 8.95
C GLY A 373 22.72 31.58 9.89
N GLU A 374 23.13 32.28 10.96
CA GLU A 374 24.08 31.75 11.97
C GLU A 374 23.50 30.57 12.78
N ASP A 375 22.18 30.48 12.91
CA ASP A 375 21.49 29.37 13.59
C ASP A 375 21.34 28.12 12.70
N ALA A 376 21.79 28.17 11.45
CA ALA A 376 21.66 27.06 10.51
C ALA A 376 22.58 25.89 10.90
N VAL A 377 22.00 24.70 10.97
CA VAL A 377 22.71 23.47 11.29
C VAL A 377 23.61 23.08 10.11
N ALA A 378 24.89 22.85 10.41
CA ALA A 378 25.93 22.49 9.44
C ALA A 378 26.17 20.96 9.39
N THR A 379 25.13 20.20 9.08
CA THR A 379 25.21 18.75 8.83
C THR A 379 25.02 18.43 7.36
N SER A 380 25.52 17.28 6.91
CA SER A 380 25.29 16.79 5.54
C SER A 380 23.81 16.57 5.22
N ALA A 381 23.02 16.17 6.22
CA ALA A 381 21.57 16.04 6.11
C ALA A 381 20.90 17.40 5.86
N ALA A 382 21.27 18.43 6.62
CA ALA A 382 20.76 19.79 6.46
C ALA A 382 21.16 20.39 5.10
N ASP A 383 22.38 20.15 4.63
CA ASP A 383 22.82 20.55 3.27
C ASP A 383 21.96 19.90 2.19
N ALA A 384 21.73 18.58 2.28
CA ALA A 384 20.89 17.85 1.34
C ALA A 384 19.43 18.32 1.39
N ALA A 385 18.90 18.62 2.58
CA ALA A 385 17.55 19.13 2.75
C ALA A 385 17.40 20.55 2.17
N ARG A 386 18.37 21.45 2.40
CA ARG A 386 18.42 22.77 1.75
C ARG A 386 18.41 22.64 0.23
N ALA A 387 19.22 21.74 -0.34
CA ALA A 387 19.21 21.48 -1.77
C ALA A 387 17.87 20.91 -2.28
N ALA A 388 17.20 20.07 -1.47
CA ALA A 388 15.90 19.51 -1.80
C ALA A 388 14.74 20.51 -1.70
N PHE A 389 14.85 21.56 -0.89
CA PHE A 389 13.90 22.67 -0.91
C PHE A 389 14.28 23.74 -1.93
N ALA A 390 15.57 23.90 -2.24
CA ALA A 390 16.17 24.95 -3.06
C ALA A 390 16.07 26.37 -2.49
N SER A 391 14.96 26.74 -1.84
CA SER A 391 14.80 28.04 -1.19
C SER A 391 13.90 27.98 0.06
N VAL A 392 13.96 29.03 0.87
CA VAL A 392 13.11 29.17 2.06
C VAL A 392 11.64 29.39 1.69
N GLU A 393 11.38 30.06 0.56
CA GLU A 393 10.03 30.26 0.04
C GLU A 393 9.38 28.95 -0.40
N GLU A 394 10.16 28.03 -0.98
CA GLU A 394 9.66 26.69 -1.32
C GLU A 394 9.43 25.84 -0.06
N TYR A 395 10.26 25.99 0.97
CA TYR A 395 9.99 25.40 2.28
C TYR A 395 8.66 25.89 2.87
N ASP A 396 8.46 27.21 2.88
CA ASP A 396 7.25 27.84 3.42
C ASP A 396 6.01 27.42 2.62
N HIS A 397 6.13 27.33 1.29
CA HIS A 397 5.06 26.87 0.40
C HIS A 397 4.71 25.40 0.61
N PHE A 398 5.71 24.50 0.66
CA PHE A 398 5.49 23.06 0.85
C PHE A 398 4.77 22.74 2.17
N TRP A 399 5.21 23.33 3.28
CA TRP A 399 4.61 23.09 4.58
C TRP A 399 3.26 23.77 4.74
N ALA A 400 3.02 24.89 4.06
CA ALA A 400 1.70 25.49 3.97
C ALA A 400 0.72 24.57 3.22
N LEU A 401 1.09 24.01 2.06
CA LEU A 401 0.25 23.03 1.34
C LEU A 401 -0.01 21.77 2.16
N THR A 402 1.01 21.26 2.87
CA THR A 402 0.85 20.12 3.78
C THR A 402 -0.16 20.45 4.90
N SER A 403 -0.09 21.65 5.47
CA SER A 403 -1.06 22.13 6.47
C SER A 403 -2.48 22.20 5.91
N VAL A 404 -2.67 22.63 4.66
CA VAL A 404 -3.98 22.66 3.99
C VAL A 404 -4.60 21.27 3.95
N THR A 405 -3.83 20.24 3.61
CA THR A 405 -4.34 18.86 3.56
C THR A 405 -4.75 18.35 4.93
N ALA A 406 -3.91 18.60 5.94
CA ALA A 406 -4.14 18.22 7.33
C ALA A 406 -5.41 18.89 7.91
N LEU A 407 -5.65 20.17 7.58
CA LEU A 407 -6.83 20.92 8.05
C LEU A 407 -8.11 20.55 7.31
N ALA A 408 -8.04 20.33 6.00
CA ALA A 408 -9.20 20.01 5.17
C ALA A 408 -9.95 18.74 5.61
N THR A 409 -9.20 17.80 6.18
CA THR A 409 -9.64 16.45 6.50
C THR A 409 -9.82 16.23 7.99
N LEU A 410 -9.69 17.30 8.81
CA LEU A 410 -10.06 17.25 10.21
C LEU A 410 -11.46 16.68 10.38
N ARG A 411 -11.59 15.85 11.40
CA ARG A 411 -12.86 15.22 11.77
C ARG A 411 -13.92 16.28 12.05
N ASP A 412 -15.16 15.94 11.74
CA ASP A 412 -16.32 16.71 12.18
C ASP A 412 -16.48 16.61 13.70
N CYS A 413 -16.17 17.70 14.41
CA CYS A 413 -16.29 17.81 15.87
C CYS A 413 -17.75 17.75 16.35
N ARG A 414 -18.72 17.99 15.46
CA ARG A 414 -20.16 17.89 15.80
C ARG A 414 -20.62 16.44 15.86
N VAL A 415 -19.87 15.54 15.22
CA VAL A 415 -20.14 14.11 15.28
C VAL A 415 -19.58 13.59 16.60
N LEU A 416 -20.46 13.20 17.51
CA LEU A 416 -20.04 12.55 18.76
C LEU A 416 -19.24 11.30 18.46
N HIS A 417 -18.18 11.11 19.25
CA HIS A 417 -17.36 9.91 19.17
C HIS A 417 -18.09 8.77 19.89
N PRO A 418 -18.28 7.60 19.26
CA PRO A 418 -18.86 6.45 19.95
C PRO A 418 -18.00 6.11 21.19
N PRO A 419 -18.61 5.96 22.38
CA PRO A 419 -17.87 5.75 23.62
C PRO A 419 -17.10 4.43 23.63
N GLU A 420 -17.49 3.45 22.79
CA GLU A 420 -16.83 2.16 22.68
C GLU A 420 -15.49 2.23 21.93
N LEU A 421 -15.14 3.37 21.33
CA LEU A 421 -13.95 3.58 20.50
C LEU A 421 -12.77 4.21 21.27
N VAL A 422 -12.54 3.91 22.55
CA VAL A 422 -11.54 4.59 23.41
C VAL A 422 -10.13 4.71 22.79
N ARG A 423 -9.83 5.82 22.12
CA ARG A 423 -8.54 6.10 21.46
C ARG A 423 -8.23 7.62 21.44
N PRO A 424 -6.98 8.05 21.71
CA PRO A 424 -6.61 9.45 21.89
C PRO A 424 -6.58 10.29 20.60
N GLU A 425 -6.57 9.66 19.41
CA GLU A 425 -6.44 10.35 18.12
C GLU A 425 -7.77 10.96 17.62
N PHE A 426 -8.87 10.66 18.31
CA PHE A 426 -10.22 11.16 18.05
C PHE A 426 -10.85 11.77 19.30
N THR A 427 -10.00 12.38 20.11
CA THR A 427 -10.35 12.92 21.41
C THR A 427 -11.39 14.05 21.34
N PRO A 428 -12.38 14.08 22.25
CA PRO A 428 -13.21 15.26 22.47
C PRO A 428 -12.44 16.40 23.15
N ASP A 429 -11.18 16.15 23.57
CA ASP A 429 -10.35 17.15 24.23
C ASP A 429 -9.86 18.23 23.25
N HIS A 430 -10.39 19.44 23.42
CA HIS A 430 -10.02 20.60 22.63
C HIS A 430 -8.53 20.97 22.79
N GLN A 431 -7.88 20.65 23.92
CA GLN A 431 -6.46 20.93 24.10
C GLN A 431 -5.59 20.07 23.17
N LEU A 432 -5.96 18.80 22.98
CA LEU A 432 -5.22 17.91 22.11
C LEU A 432 -5.39 18.29 20.63
N LEU A 433 -6.60 18.70 20.24
CA LEU A 433 -6.84 19.28 18.91
C LEU A 433 -6.05 20.59 18.73
N GLY A 434 -5.98 21.44 19.75
CA GLY A 434 -5.16 22.65 19.75
C GLY A 434 -3.67 22.36 19.55
N ALA A 435 -3.11 21.34 20.22
CA ALA A 435 -1.72 20.94 20.05
C ALA A 435 -1.43 20.40 18.65
N TYR A 436 -2.34 19.58 18.10
CA TYR A 436 -2.26 19.13 16.72
C TYR A 436 -2.27 20.31 15.74
N LEU A 437 -3.22 21.23 15.89
CA LEU A 437 -3.35 22.40 15.02
C LEU A 437 -2.11 23.30 15.11
N ARG A 438 -1.60 23.54 16.32
CA ARG A 438 -0.37 24.31 16.54
C ARG A 438 0.81 23.72 15.77
N THR A 439 0.92 22.41 15.68
CA THR A 439 2.00 21.76 14.93
C THR A 439 2.10 22.23 13.47
N PHE A 440 0.96 22.53 12.83
CA PHE A 440 0.89 23.04 11.46
C PHE A 440 0.70 24.58 11.38
N ALA A 441 0.10 25.19 12.40
CA ALA A 441 -0.29 26.61 12.45
C ALA A 441 0.81 27.54 12.98
N THR A 442 1.71 27.03 13.82
CA THR A 442 2.75 27.85 14.48
C THR A 442 3.94 28.15 13.56
N HIS A 443 3.95 27.60 12.36
CA HIS A 443 4.88 27.97 11.29
C HIS A 443 4.49 29.32 10.65
N ARG A 444 4.93 30.42 11.27
CA ARG A 444 4.64 31.81 10.85
C ARG A 444 5.80 32.42 10.08
N TYR A 445 5.64 32.51 8.78
CA TYR A 445 6.57 33.20 7.87
C TYR A 445 6.04 34.56 7.37
N PHE A 446 4.88 34.98 7.91
CA PHE A 446 4.27 36.29 7.75
C PHE A 446 3.59 36.70 9.05
N GLY A 447 3.37 38.00 9.24
CA GLY A 447 2.76 38.57 10.43
C GLY A 447 1.56 39.49 10.18
N THR A 448 1.42 40.02 8.95
CA THR A 448 0.37 41.00 8.62
C THR A 448 -0.72 40.42 7.71
N ALA A 449 -1.88 41.07 7.70
CA ALA A 449 -3.00 40.76 6.82
C ALA A 449 -2.62 40.90 5.35
N GLU A 450 -1.76 41.87 5.00
CA GLU A 450 -1.29 42.07 3.64
C GLU A 450 -0.37 40.95 3.16
N GLU A 451 0.60 40.56 3.97
CA GLU A 451 1.46 39.40 3.70
C GLU A 451 0.65 38.11 3.61
N ALA A 452 -0.35 37.94 4.47
CA ALA A 452 -1.26 36.80 4.44
C ALA A 452 -2.09 36.72 3.16
N ARG A 453 -2.55 37.86 2.61
CA ARG A 453 -3.21 37.90 1.29
C ARG A 453 -2.26 37.48 0.18
N THR A 454 -1.01 37.94 0.21
CA THR A 454 0.01 37.53 -0.76
C THR A 454 0.30 36.04 -0.66
N ALA A 455 0.43 35.50 0.56
CA ALA A 455 0.61 34.07 0.79
C ALA A 455 -0.58 33.24 0.30
N LEU A 456 -1.81 33.69 0.56
CA LEU A 456 -3.04 33.05 0.07
C LEU A 456 -3.06 33.00 -1.47
N LEU A 457 -2.76 34.12 -2.13
CA LEU A 457 -2.67 34.17 -3.59
C LEU A 457 -1.58 33.24 -4.11
N GLY A 458 -0.42 33.22 -3.46
CA GLY A 458 0.68 32.30 -3.80
C GLY A 458 0.27 30.82 -3.70
N LEU A 459 -0.48 30.43 -2.66
CA LEU A 459 -0.94 29.05 -2.49
C LEU A 459 -1.96 28.61 -3.55
N ILE A 460 -2.80 29.53 -4.04
CA ILE A 460 -3.86 29.22 -5.00
C ILE A 460 -3.35 29.29 -6.46
N SER A 461 -2.50 30.27 -6.76
CA SER A 461 -2.14 30.63 -8.14
C SER A 461 -0.79 30.09 -8.60
N ARG A 462 0.11 29.73 -7.68
CA ARG A 462 1.45 29.27 -8.05
C ARG A 462 1.38 27.87 -8.65
N THR A 463 1.77 27.75 -9.90
CA THR A 463 2.16 26.47 -10.48
C THR A 463 3.50 26.06 -9.89
N ALA A 464 3.64 24.79 -9.49
CA ALA A 464 4.90 24.28 -8.96
C ALA A 464 6.01 24.51 -10.00
N ALA A 465 7.09 25.18 -9.60
CA ALA A 465 8.19 25.45 -10.51
C ALA A 465 8.91 24.15 -10.89
N THR A 466 9.46 24.08 -12.09
CA THR A 466 10.20 22.89 -12.52
C THR A 466 11.39 22.63 -11.61
N GLY A 467 11.47 21.41 -11.09
CA GLY A 467 12.46 20.97 -10.12
C GLY A 467 12.17 21.34 -8.66
N SER A 468 11.03 21.96 -8.35
CA SER A 468 10.69 22.33 -6.96
C SER A 468 10.39 21.11 -6.09
N ALA A 469 10.42 21.27 -4.76
CA ALA A 469 10.03 20.20 -3.84
C ALA A 469 8.59 19.74 -4.12
N SER A 470 7.69 20.69 -4.31
CA SER A 470 6.26 20.45 -4.58
C SER A 470 6.05 19.73 -5.92
N GLU A 471 6.77 20.13 -6.98
CA GLU A 471 6.69 19.45 -8.28
C GLU A 471 7.25 18.02 -8.20
N ARG A 472 8.38 17.80 -7.51
CA ARG A 472 8.95 16.46 -7.32
C ARG A 472 8.04 15.54 -6.52
N VAL A 473 7.38 16.06 -5.49
CA VAL A 473 6.37 15.31 -4.72
C VAL A 473 5.17 14.98 -5.59
N HIS A 474 4.66 15.93 -6.37
CA HIS A 474 3.58 15.70 -7.32
C HIS A 474 3.98 14.64 -8.37
N HIS A 475 5.14 14.77 -9.01
CA HIS A 475 5.65 13.76 -9.95
C HIS A 475 5.89 12.39 -9.32
N GLY A 476 6.32 12.34 -8.05
CA GLY A 476 6.45 11.10 -7.29
C GLY A 476 5.13 10.35 -7.10
N ARG A 477 3.99 11.06 -7.20
CA ARG A 477 2.62 10.52 -7.17
C ARG A 477 2.06 10.22 -8.56
N VAL A 478 2.36 11.06 -9.55
CA VAL A 478 1.85 10.93 -10.93
C VAL A 478 2.32 9.61 -11.54
N GLY A 479 1.37 8.86 -12.13
CA GLY A 479 1.62 7.54 -12.70
C GLY A 479 1.62 6.38 -11.69
N ARG A 480 1.53 6.69 -10.39
CA ARG A 480 1.46 5.70 -9.29
C ARG A 480 0.14 5.78 -8.55
N THR A 481 -0.95 5.38 -9.20
CA THR A 481 -2.20 5.13 -8.47
C THR A 481 -2.19 3.71 -7.94
N TYR A 482 -1.59 3.54 -6.76
CA TYR A 482 -1.92 2.40 -5.90
C TYR A 482 -3.45 2.32 -5.85
N ARG A 483 -4.02 1.20 -6.29
CA ARG A 483 -5.47 1.01 -6.44
C ARG A 483 -6.14 1.16 -5.07
N VAL A 484 -6.59 2.38 -4.80
CA VAL A 484 -7.32 2.72 -3.58
C VAL A 484 -8.42 3.68 -3.95
N SER A 485 -9.63 3.46 -3.44
CA SER A 485 -10.74 4.42 -3.58
C SER A 485 -10.55 5.71 -2.77
N ALA A 486 -9.42 5.88 -2.08
CA ALA A 486 -9.13 7.11 -1.35
C ALA A 486 -8.96 8.25 -2.35
N PRO A 487 -9.82 9.29 -2.31
CA PRO A 487 -9.79 10.36 -3.28
C PRO A 487 -8.49 11.15 -3.15
N HIS A 488 -7.87 11.48 -4.27
CA HIS A 488 -6.77 12.44 -4.30
C HIS A 488 -7.32 13.80 -4.71
N VAL A 489 -7.10 14.80 -3.86
CA VAL A 489 -7.50 16.18 -4.16
C VAL A 489 -6.32 17.07 -3.82
N GLU A 490 -5.78 17.71 -4.84
CA GLU A 490 -4.70 18.69 -4.71
C GLU A 490 -5.02 19.76 -3.66
N PRO A 491 -4.06 20.13 -2.78
CA PRO A 491 -4.34 21.04 -1.67
C PRO A 491 -4.90 22.40 -2.11
N GLN A 492 -4.38 22.96 -3.21
CA GLN A 492 -4.81 24.24 -3.79
C GLN A 492 -6.28 24.23 -4.27
N LEU A 493 -6.84 23.05 -4.52
CA LEU A 493 -8.26 22.88 -4.89
C LEU A 493 -9.19 22.84 -3.66
N ARG A 494 -8.67 23.11 -2.45
CA ARG A 494 -9.42 23.12 -1.19
C ARG A 494 -9.51 24.54 -0.60
N PRO A 495 -10.20 25.50 -1.25
CA PRO A 495 -10.09 26.93 -0.94
C PRO A 495 -10.39 27.28 0.52
N ALA A 496 -11.40 26.65 1.13
CA ALA A 496 -11.71 26.87 2.54
C ALA A 496 -10.57 26.43 3.49
N ALA A 497 -9.90 25.33 3.17
CA ALA A 497 -8.78 24.85 3.96
C ALA A 497 -7.51 25.68 3.72
N VAL A 498 -7.32 26.22 2.51
CA VAL A 498 -6.24 27.18 2.21
C VAL A 498 -6.41 28.44 3.05
N ILE A 499 -7.61 29.03 3.04
CA ILE A 499 -7.90 30.23 3.85
C ILE A 499 -7.72 29.93 5.33
N LEU A 500 -8.24 28.80 5.82
CA LEU A 500 -8.09 28.42 7.22
C LEU A 500 -6.62 28.20 7.61
N ALA A 501 -5.79 27.61 6.73
CA ALA A 501 -4.36 27.43 6.97
C ALA A 501 -3.61 28.77 7.10
N VAL A 502 -3.99 29.78 6.31
CA VAL A 502 -3.44 31.13 6.41
C VAL A 502 -3.94 31.82 7.69
N ALA A 503 -5.25 31.75 7.98
CA ALA A 503 -5.85 32.31 9.18
C ALA A 503 -5.23 31.74 10.48
N CYS A 504 -4.96 30.43 10.53
CA CYS A 504 -4.25 29.77 11.62
C CYS A 504 -2.89 30.41 11.97
N ARG A 505 -2.19 30.97 10.96
CA ARG A 505 -0.88 31.62 11.15
C ARG A 505 -0.99 33.05 11.67
N LEU A 506 -2.14 33.71 11.49
CA LEU A 506 -2.42 35.03 12.07
C LEU A 506 -3.07 34.96 13.46
N ALA A 507 -3.74 33.85 13.79
CA ALA A 507 -4.46 33.71 15.06
C ALA A 507 -3.56 33.93 16.29
N PRO A 508 -4.06 34.42 17.43
CA PRO A 508 -3.25 34.54 18.64
C PRO A 508 -2.87 33.15 19.21
N LEU A 509 -1.62 33.01 19.70
CA LEU A 509 -1.13 31.79 20.38
C LEU A 509 -1.13 31.91 21.90
N ALA A 510 -1.18 33.14 22.42
CA ALA A 510 -1.22 33.43 23.84
C ALA A 510 -2.64 33.89 24.24
N PRO A 511 -3.08 33.60 25.48
CA PRO A 511 -4.31 34.17 26.01
C PRO A 511 -4.31 35.70 25.93
N GLY A 512 -5.38 36.29 25.41
CA GLY A 512 -5.51 37.75 25.26
C GLY A 512 -4.63 38.37 24.17
N GLY A 513 -3.97 37.56 23.33
CA GLY A 513 -3.25 38.06 22.16
C GLY A 513 -4.18 38.77 21.17
N ASP A 514 -3.64 39.77 20.48
CA ASP A 514 -4.36 40.56 19.49
C ASP A 514 -4.76 39.71 18.27
N ASP A 515 -6.00 39.87 17.81
CA ASP A 515 -6.58 39.23 16.63
C ASP A 515 -6.85 40.21 15.47
N THR A 516 -6.38 41.46 15.56
CA THR A 516 -6.59 42.53 14.57
C THR A 516 -6.17 42.10 13.16
N GLU A 517 -4.93 41.64 12.97
CA GLU A 517 -4.44 41.21 11.66
C GLU A 517 -5.24 40.03 11.07
N LEU A 518 -5.71 39.11 11.94
CA LEU A 518 -6.58 38.01 11.52
C LEU A 518 -7.93 38.55 11.02
N ARG A 519 -8.54 39.48 11.77
CA ARG A 519 -9.82 40.09 11.39
C ARG A 519 -9.71 40.91 10.10
N ASP A 520 -8.64 41.69 9.95
CA ASP A 520 -8.37 42.49 8.75
C ASP A 520 -8.15 41.60 7.52
N PHE A 521 -7.46 40.48 7.68
CA PHE A 521 -7.34 39.47 6.63
C PHE A 521 -8.71 38.89 6.23
N LEU A 522 -9.51 38.44 7.21
CA LEU A 522 -10.79 37.78 6.96
C LEU A 522 -11.84 38.72 6.35
N THR A 523 -11.91 39.97 6.80
CA THR A 523 -12.86 40.98 6.31
C THR A 523 -12.58 41.39 4.86
N ALA A 524 -11.35 41.26 4.40
CA ALA A 524 -10.96 41.51 3.01
C ALA A 524 -11.33 40.37 2.04
N LEU A 525 -11.76 39.19 2.53
CA LEU A 525 -12.08 38.04 1.68
C LEU A 525 -13.47 38.15 1.04
N PRO A 526 -13.68 37.57 -0.17
CA PRO A 526 -15.01 37.47 -0.76
C PRO A 526 -15.99 36.71 0.15
N SER A 527 -17.23 37.21 0.24
CA SER A 527 -18.26 36.67 1.14
C SER A 527 -18.55 35.18 0.94
N VAL A 528 -18.44 34.68 -0.30
CA VAL A 528 -18.60 33.25 -0.61
C VAL A 528 -17.46 32.44 0.01
N SER A 529 -16.20 32.85 -0.21
CA SER A 529 -15.02 32.19 0.34
C SER A 529 -15.04 32.18 1.86
N LEU A 530 -15.43 33.30 2.47
CA LEU A 530 -15.56 33.44 3.91
C LEU A 530 -16.63 32.49 4.48
N ARG A 531 -17.83 32.42 3.86
CA ARG A 531 -18.90 31.50 4.30
C ARG A 531 -18.50 30.03 4.21
N ILE A 532 -17.83 29.62 3.13
CA ILE A 532 -17.39 28.22 2.99
C ILE A 532 -16.29 27.91 4.03
N THR A 533 -15.39 28.86 4.29
CA THR A 533 -14.36 28.73 5.33
C THR A 533 -14.97 28.65 6.72
N ALA A 534 -15.94 29.51 7.04
CA ALA A 534 -16.69 29.46 8.29
C ALA A 534 -17.46 28.14 8.43
N GLY A 535 -18.02 27.59 7.35
CA GLY A 535 -18.64 26.27 7.34
C GLY A 535 -17.67 25.13 7.64
N LEU A 536 -16.43 25.22 7.14
CA LEU A 536 -15.35 24.30 7.51
C LEU A 536 -14.98 24.47 8.99
N ALA A 537 -14.75 25.69 9.46
CA ALA A 537 -14.42 25.99 10.86
C ALA A 537 -15.51 25.48 11.80
N ALA A 538 -16.79 25.77 11.53
CA ALA A 538 -17.94 25.26 12.27
C ALA A 538 -18.00 23.74 12.37
N ARG A 539 -17.48 23.04 11.36
CA ARG A 539 -17.42 21.57 11.33
C ARG A 539 -16.29 21.04 12.19
N VAL A 540 -15.11 21.69 12.18
CA VAL A 540 -13.86 21.08 12.68
C VAL A 540 -13.25 21.79 13.88
N LEU A 541 -13.77 22.95 14.29
CA LEU A 541 -13.30 23.74 15.42
C LEU A 541 -14.43 23.92 16.44
N PRO A 542 -14.14 23.79 17.74
CA PRO A 542 -15.12 23.99 18.80
C PRO A 542 -15.57 25.45 18.89
N GLY A 543 -16.83 25.69 19.28
CA GLY A 543 -17.42 27.03 19.42
C GLY A 543 -17.74 27.75 18.11
N ALA A 544 -17.10 27.40 17.00
CA ALA A 544 -17.34 28.04 15.70
C ALA A 544 -18.77 27.82 15.17
N ALA A 545 -19.39 26.68 15.46
CA ALA A 545 -20.72 26.33 14.94
C ALA A 545 -21.85 27.25 15.43
N GLU A 546 -21.74 27.80 16.65
CA GLU A 546 -22.76 28.64 17.27
C GLU A 546 -22.87 30.02 16.58
N VAL A 547 -21.78 30.49 15.99
CA VAL A 547 -21.66 31.83 15.41
C VAL A 547 -21.63 31.81 13.86
N ALA A 548 -21.35 30.65 13.25
CA ALA A 548 -21.15 30.53 11.80
C ALA A 548 -22.34 30.95 10.93
N GLN A 549 -23.56 30.93 11.46
CA GLN A 549 -24.76 31.34 10.73
C GLN A 549 -24.98 32.86 10.74
N THR A 550 -24.45 33.57 11.74
CA THR A 550 -24.69 35.00 11.97
C THR A 550 -23.48 35.85 11.60
N ASP A 551 -22.27 35.39 11.93
CA ASP A 551 -21.02 36.09 11.64
C ASP A 551 -19.91 35.09 11.23
N PRO A 552 -19.66 34.96 9.91
CA PRO A 552 -18.60 34.10 9.39
C PRO A 552 -17.19 34.47 9.84
N VAL A 553 -16.90 35.76 10.11
CA VAL A 553 -15.59 36.19 10.61
C VAL A 553 -15.43 35.70 12.04
N GLU A 554 -16.42 36.02 12.89
CA GLU A 554 -16.36 35.67 14.31
C GLU A 554 -16.34 34.15 14.51
N ALA A 555 -17.03 33.37 13.68
CA ALA A 555 -16.97 31.91 13.74
C ALA A 555 -15.55 31.36 13.54
N ILE A 556 -14.79 31.91 12.60
CA ILE A 556 -13.40 31.51 12.36
C ILE A 556 -12.53 31.97 13.53
N VAL A 557 -12.67 33.21 13.97
CA VAL A 557 -11.88 33.77 15.07
C VAL A 557 -12.11 32.99 16.37
N VAL A 558 -13.37 32.74 16.75
CA VAL A 558 -13.74 31.95 17.93
C VAL A 558 -13.18 30.54 17.84
N GLY A 559 -13.33 29.87 16.69
CA GLY A 559 -12.81 28.52 16.49
C GLY A 559 -11.29 28.44 16.64
N LEU A 560 -10.56 29.46 16.15
CA LEU A 560 -9.10 29.51 16.20
C LEU A 560 -8.54 29.82 17.59
N LYS A 561 -9.38 30.22 18.57
CA LYS A 561 -8.95 30.36 19.99
C LYS A 561 -8.40 29.05 20.56
N ILE A 562 -8.74 27.89 19.97
CA ILE A 562 -8.16 26.59 20.34
C ILE A 562 -6.63 26.54 20.20
N LEU A 563 -6.04 27.43 19.40
CA LEU A 563 -4.59 27.54 19.25
C LEU A 563 -3.92 28.14 20.49
N THR A 564 -4.66 28.87 21.33
CA THR A 564 -4.13 29.45 22.56
C THR A 564 -3.72 28.37 23.56
N LEU A 565 -2.56 28.55 24.20
CA LEU A 565 -2.13 27.69 25.30
C LEU A 565 -2.87 28.07 26.59
N VAL A 566 -3.43 27.08 27.29
CA VAL A 566 -4.18 27.28 28.54
C VAL A 566 -3.54 26.44 29.67
N GLY A 567 -3.36 27.02 30.86
CA GLY A 567 -2.88 26.32 32.05
C GLY A 567 -1.35 26.25 32.21
N SER A 568 -0.85 25.28 32.99
CA SER A 568 0.57 25.10 33.36
C SER A 568 1.57 24.91 32.20
N HIS A 569 1.09 24.86 30.97
CA HIS A 569 1.88 24.81 29.73
C HIS A 569 2.32 26.20 29.25
N THR A 570 1.87 27.28 29.90
CA THR A 570 2.39 28.64 29.73
C THR A 570 3.68 28.85 30.53
N ARG A 571 4.71 27.98 30.38
CA ARG A 571 6.01 28.26 30.99
C ARG A 571 6.61 29.49 30.33
N GLU A 572 6.30 30.65 30.89
CA GLU A 572 7.13 31.84 30.85
C GLU A 572 8.51 31.44 31.38
N GLY A 573 9.54 31.51 30.54
CA GLY A 573 10.91 31.21 30.91
C GLY A 573 11.65 30.33 29.91
N ALA A 574 11.97 30.89 28.75
CA ALA A 574 13.21 30.58 28.03
C ALA A 574 13.89 31.92 27.73
#